data_AF-A0A497KE03-F1
#
_entry.id   AF-A0A497KE03-F1
#
_cell.length_a   1.000
_cell.length_b   1.000
_cell.length_c   1.000
_cell.angle_alpha   90.00
_cell.angle_beta   90.00
_cell.angle_gamma   90.00
#
_symmetry.space_group_name_H-M   'P 1'
#
loop_
_entity.id
_entity.type
_entity.pdbx_description
1 polymer ?
#
loop_
_entity_poly.entity_id
_entity_poly.type
_entity_poly.pdbx_seq_one_letter_code
_entity_poly.pdbx_strand_id
1 'polypeptide(L)' 'MRKLENKCIVWLTYFDASKTYGKGRKVPKRFALNSPRMEELVKAAEILNLN' A
#
# COMPACT_ATOMS: atom_id res chain seq x y z
N MET A 1 -12.94 -5.17 16.07
CA MET A 1 -12.72 -4.49 14.78
C MET A 1 -13.85 -4.87 13.84
N ARG A 2 -14.57 -3.90 13.27
CA ARG A 2 -15.62 -4.18 12.28
C ARG A 2 -14.94 -4.68 11.00
N LYS A 3 -15.28 -5.88 10.56
CA LYS A 3 -14.78 -6.43 9.30
C LYS A 3 -15.43 -5.64 8.17
N LEU A 4 -14.63 -4.97 7.34
CA LEU A 4 -15.15 -4.31 6.16
C LEU A 4 -15.38 -5.40 5.10
N GLU A 5 -16.63 -5.70 4.80
CA GLU A 5 -16.95 -6.65 3.74
C GLU A 5 -16.47 -6.10 2.41
N ASN A 6 -15.72 -6.91 1.67
CA ASN A 6 -15.15 -6.59 0.35
C ASN A 6 -14.32 -5.30 0.29
N LYS A 7 -13.79 -4.82 1.41
CA LYS A 7 -12.86 -3.68 1.44
C LYS A 7 -11.62 -4.03 2.25
N CYS A 8 -10.52 -3.39 1.91
CA CYS A 8 -9.29 -3.45 2.69
C CYS A 8 -8.75 -2.04 2.92
N ILE A 9 -8.00 -1.87 4.01
CA ILE A 9 -7.26 -0.63 4.27
C ILE A 9 -5.86 -0.82 3.72
N VAL A 10 -5.43 0.09 2.86
CA VAL A 10 -4.09 0.09 2.29
C VAL A 10 -3.33 1.31 2.82
N TRP A 11 -2.18 1.07 3.44
CA TRP A 11 -1.30 2.12 3.95
C TRP A 11 -0.08 2.28 3.04
N LEU A 12 0.39 3.51 2.80
CA LEU A 12 1.59 3.76 1.99
C LEU A 12 2.82 3.00 2.49
N THR A 13 2.95 2.85 3.81
CA THR A 13 4.05 2.11 4.44
C THR A 13 4.12 0.66 3.99
N TYR A 14 3.03 0.08 3.44
CA TYR A 14 3.04 -1.28 2.89
C TYR A 14 3.98 -1.41 1.69
N PHE A 15 4.20 -0.31 0.96
CA PHE A 15 5.01 -0.24 -0.25
C PHE A 15 6.33 0.52 -0.06
N ASP A 16 6.64 1.02 1.14
CA ASP A 16 7.82 1.86 1.37
C ASP A 16 9.10 1.01 1.59
N ALA A 17 10.03 1.11 0.64
CA ALA A 17 11.31 0.39 0.64
C ALA A 17 12.27 0.83 1.78
N SER A 18 12.05 2.02 2.36
CA SER A 18 12.79 2.51 3.52
C SER A 18 12.37 1.82 4.82
N LYS A 19 11.22 1.13 4.84
CA LYS A 19 10.70 0.44 6.01
C LYS A 19 11.04 -1.06 5.99
N THR A 20 11.34 -1.59 7.17
CA THR A 20 11.43 -3.04 7.38
C THR A 20 10.02 -3.64 7.46
N TYR A 21 9.91 -4.97 7.40
CA TYR A 21 8.64 -5.67 7.60
C TYR A 21 8.00 -5.33 8.96
N GLY A 22 8.81 -5.27 10.02
CA GLY A 22 8.35 -4.88 11.36
C GLY A 22 7.90 -3.42 11.47
N LYS A 23 8.31 -2.55 10.54
CA LYS A 23 7.91 -1.14 10.47
C LYS A 23 6.77 -0.88 9.47
N GLY A 24 6.17 -1.92 8.90
CA GLY A 24 4.93 -1.83 8.13
C GLY A 24 5.01 -2.28 6.67
N ARG A 25 6.20 -2.38 6.05
CA ARG A 25 6.32 -2.86 4.66
C ARG A 25 5.72 -4.26 4.53
N LYS A 26 4.88 -4.47 3.53
CA LYS A 26 4.20 -5.75 3.25
C LYS A 26 4.67 -6.43 1.97
N VAL A 27 5.28 -5.68 1.04
CA VAL A 27 5.79 -6.22 -0.23
C VAL A 27 7.31 -6.44 -0.18
N PRO A 28 7.90 -7.42 -0.90
CA PRO A 28 9.35 -7.57 -1.04
C PRO A 28 10.04 -6.28 -1.49
N LYS A 29 11.29 -6.06 -1.04
CA LYS A 29 12.02 -4.80 -1.31
C LYS A 29 12.17 -4.50 -2.81
N ARG A 30 12.32 -5.53 -3.65
CA ARG A 30 12.38 -5.39 -5.12
C ARG A 30 11.07 -4.87 -5.77
N PHE A 31 9.95 -4.93 -5.06
CA PHE A 31 8.65 -4.41 -5.48
C PHE A 31 8.21 -3.18 -4.68
N ALA A 32 9.03 -2.74 -3.72
CA ALA A 32 8.76 -1.58 -2.89
C ALA A 32 9.31 -0.31 -3.55
N LEU A 33 8.67 0.83 -3.28
CA LEU A 33 9.02 2.14 -3.81
C LEU A 33 9.81 2.93 -2.76
N ASN A 34 10.72 3.80 -3.22
CA ASN A 34 11.34 4.79 -2.35
C ASN A 34 10.37 5.95 -2.14
N SER A 35 9.94 6.19 -0.90
CA SER A 35 9.04 7.29 -0.53
C SER A 35 7.72 7.30 -1.33
N PRO A 36 6.88 6.25 -1.23
CA PRO A 36 5.60 6.18 -1.93
C PRO A 36 4.69 7.34 -1.55
N ARG A 37 3.99 7.92 -2.54
CA ARG A 37 3.12 9.08 -2.38
C ARG A 37 1.65 8.72 -2.47
N MET A 38 0.79 9.53 -1.86
CA MET A 38 -0.66 9.27 -1.85
C MET A 38 -1.25 9.27 -3.26
N GLU A 39 -0.78 10.17 -4.13
CA GLU A 39 -1.30 10.31 -5.48
C GLU A 39 -1.01 9.07 -6.34
N GLU A 40 0.13 8.42 -6.11
CA GLU A 40 0.52 7.18 -6.79
C GLU A 40 -0.38 6.02 -6.37
N LEU A 41 -0.73 5.95 -5.08
CA LEU A 41 -1.63 4.93 -4.56
C LEU A 41 -3.05 5.10 -5.10
N VAL A 42 -3.57 6.35 -5.10
CA VAL A 42 -4.90 6.66 -5.66
C VAL A 42 -4.95 6.33 -7.15
N LYS A 43 -3.96 6.78 -7.93
CA LYS A 43 -3.88 6.48 -9.37
C LYS A 43 -3.77 4.98 -9.66
N ALA A 44 -3.01 4.24 -8.84
CA ALA A 44 -2.92 2.79 -8.97
C ALA A 44 -4.28 2.10 -8.69
N ALA A 45 -5.01 2.57 -7.68
CA ALA A 45 -6.34 2.04 -7.36
C ALA A 45 -7.35 2.33 -8.50
N GLU A 46 -7.31 3.53 -9.08
CA GLU A 46 -8.13 3.90 -10.25
C GLU A 46 -7.84 2.99 -11.46
N ILE A 47 -6.56 2.77 -11.79
CA ILE A 47 -6.15 1.89 -12.91
C ILE A 47 -6.62 0.45 -12.69
N LEU A 48 -6.63 -0.01 -11.43
CA LEU A 48 -7.09 -1.34 -11.05
C LEU A 48 -8.62 -1.44 -10.89
N ASN A 49 -9.36 -0.35 -11.14
CA ASN A 49 -10.80 -0.26 -10.97
C ASN A 49 -11.26 -0.68 -9.55
N LEU A 50 -10.51 -0.25 -8.55
CA LEU A 50 -10.83 -0.47 -7.14
C LEU A 50 -11.75 0.65 -6.61
N ASN A 51 -12.59 0.28 -5.65
CA ASN A 51 -13.88 0.89 -5.28
C ASN A 51 -13.80 1.90 -4.14
#